data_AF-A0A315XVP7-F1
#
_entry.id   AF-A0A315XVP7-F1
#
_cell.length_a   1.000
_cell.length_b   1.000
_cell.length_c   1.000
_cell.angle_alpha   90.00
_cell.angle_beta   90.00
_cell.angle_gamma   90.00
#
_symmetry.space_group_name_H-M   'P 1'
#
loop_
_entity.id
_entity.type
_entity.pdbx_description
1 polymer ?
#
loop_
_entity_poly.entity_id
_entity_poly.type
_entity_poly.pdbx_seq_one_letter_code
_entity_poly.pdbx_strand_id
1 'polypeptide(L)'
;MIKVEWSIEEMVAIVAIYFKSKLSDSYELKEELLDLSKRLNKRADILGIEHDEKYRNYNGMKKMFENIRYIDSNGEKGLSGASLLMKEVVGLYHSNNYVFEQIAKDFNEKY
;
A
#
# COMPACT_ATOMS: atom_id res chain seq x y z
N MET A 1 2.79 -4.82 20.99
CA MET A 1 2.38 -4.42 19.63
C MET A 1 2.47 -2.93 19.56
N ILE A 2 3.51 -2.44 18.91
CA ILE A 2 3.70 -1.02 18.64
C ILE A 2 2.71 -0.62 17.54
N LYS A 3 1.93 0.43 17.78
CA LYS A 3 0.97 0.94 16.79
C LYS A 3 1.63 2.06 16.00
N VAL A 4 1.77 1.86 14.70
CA VAL A 4 2.30 2.86 13.77
C VAL A 4 1.25 3.12 12.68
N GLU A 5 0.83 4.37 12.57
CA GLU A 5 -0.14 4.80 11.57
C GLU A 5 0.42 4.68 10.15
N TRP A 6 -0.47 4.50 9.17
CA TRP A 6 -0.09 4.51 7.76
C TRP A 6 0.16 5.93 7.28
N SER A 7 1.33 6.15 6.68
CA SER A 7 1.63 7.41 5.98
C SER A 7 1.15 7.36 4.53
N ILE A 8 1.06 8.54 3.91
CA ILE A 8 0.61 8.69 2.51
C ILE A 8 1.53 7.92 1.57
N GLU A 9 2.86 8.00 1.74
CA GLU A 9 3.83 7.28 0.90
C GLU A 9 3.59 5.76 0.93
N GLU A 10 3.37 5.20 2.12
CA GLU A 10 3.12 3.76 2.30
C GLU A 10 1.79 3.34 1.66
N MET A 11 0.77 4.19 1.77
CA MET A 11 -0.53 3.94 1.17
C MET A 11 -0.45 4.00 -0.37
N VAL A 12 0.26 4.98 -0.91
CA VAL A 12 0.51 5.10 -2.36
C VAL A 12 1.22 3.85 -2.88
N ALA A 13 2.25 3.37 -2.18
CA ALA A 13 3.01 2.20 -2.60
C ALA A 13 2.14 0.93 -2.70
N ILE A 14 1.25 0.67 -1.73
CA ILE A 14 0.37 -0.50 -1.79
C ILE A 14 -0.78 -0.33 -2.80
N VAL A 15 -1.31 0.89 -2.98
CA VAL A 15 -2.31 1.18 -4.02
C VAL A 15 -1.70 1.01 -5.41
N ALA A 16 -0.43 1.36 -5.61
CA ALA A 16 0.27 1.16 -6.87
C ALA A 16 0.39 -0.33 -7.21
N ILE A 17 0.75 -1.18 -6.23
CA ILE A 17 0.74 -2.64 -6.37
C ILE A 17 -0.65 -3.16 -6.74
N TYR A 18 -1.70 -2.65 -6.09
CA TYR A 18 -3.08 -3.03 -6.42
C TYR A 18 -3.42 -2.75 -7.88
N PHE A 19 -3.20 -1.54 -8.37
CA PHE A 19 -3.52 -1.22 -9.75
C PHE A 19 -2.60 -1.93 -10.76
N LYS A 20 -1.31 -2.08 -10.46
CA LYS A 20 -0.38 -2.88 -11.27
C LYS A 20 -0.84 -4.34 -11.39
N SER A 21 -1.37 -4.92 -10.32
CA SER A 21 -1.90 -6.30 -10.32
C SER A 21 -3.10 -6.51 -11.24
N LYS A 22 -3.86 -5.44 -11.54
CA LYS A 22 -5.00 -5.50 -12.46
C LYS A 22 -4.58 -5.45 -13.93
N LEU A 23 -3.33 -5.09 -14.22
CA LEU A 23 -2.83 -4.92 -15.60
C LEU A 23 -2.15 -6.17 -16.15
N SER A 24 -1.84 -7.17 -15.31
CA SER A 24 -1.13 -8.38 -15.72
C SER A 24 -1.68 -9.62 -15.02
N ASP A 25 -2.07 -10.62 -15.81
CA ASP A 25 -2.50 -11.93 -15.31
C ASP A 25 -1.35 -12.75 -14.70
N SER A 26 -0.10 -12.42 -15.05
CA SER A 26 1.11 -13.06 -14.49
C SER A 26 1.65 -12.32 -13.27
N TYR A 27 0.85 -11.47 -12.62
CA TYR A 27 1.31 -10.66 -11.51
C TYR A 27 1.49 -11.49 -10.23
N GLU A 28 2.74 -11.62 -9.78
CA GLU A 28 3.10 -12.34 -8.56
C GLU A 28 2.81 -11.51 -7.30
N LEU A 29 1.51 -11.33 -7.00
CA LEU A 29 1.05 -10.46 -5.92
C LEU A 29 1.71 -10.76 -4.57
N LYS A 30 1.90 -12.04 -4.24
CA LYS A 30 2.54 -12.44 -2.98
C LYS A 30 3.97 -11.93 -2.89
N GLU A 31 4.73 -12.04 -3.97
CA GLU A 31 6.13 -11.59 -4.01
C GLU A 31 6.21 -10.07 -3.93
N GLU A 32 5.35 -9.36 -4.65
CA GLU A 32 5.29 -7.89 -4.63
C GLU A 32 4.89 -7.33 -3.26
N LEU A 33 3.95 -7.97 -2.55
CA LEU A 33 3.60 -7.58 -1.19
C LEU A 33 4.71 -7.90 -0.17
N LEU A 34 5.46 -8.99 -0.37
CA LEU A 34 6.62 -9.33 0.47
C LEU A 34 7.77 -8.36 0.22
N ASP A 35 8.02 -7.98 -1.04
CA ASP A 35 9.00 -6.98 -1.40
C ASP A 35 8.66 -5.60 -0.80
N LEU A 36 7.42 -5.15 -0.96
CA LEU A 36 6.95 -3.91 -0.34
C LEU A 36 7.10 -3.95 1.18
N SER A 37 6.73 -5.07 1.82
CA SER A 37 6.91 -5.25 3.27
C SER A 37 8.37 -5.01 3.69
N LYS A 38 9.34 -5.55 2.95
CA LYS A 38 10.78 -5.33 3.22
C LYS A 38 11.17 -3.87 3.05
N ARG A 39 10.75 -3.22 1.97
CA ARG A 39 11.03 -1.79 1.72
C ARG A 39 10.43 -0.88 2.79
N LEU A 40 9.23 -1.20 3.26
CA LEU A 40 8.57 -0.46 4.34
C LEU A 40 9.28 -0.61 5.68
N ASN A 41 9.79 -1.80 6.00
CA ASN A 41 10.61 -2.03 7.19
C ASN A 41 11.93 -1.25 7.09
N LYS A 42 12.63 -1.35 5.95
CA LYS A 42 13.85 -0.55 5.68
C LYS A 42 13.60 0.95 5.81
N ARG A 43 12.48 1.45 5.30
CA ARG A 43 12.06 2.85 5.46
C ARG A 43 11.88 3.22 6.93
N ALA A 44 11.22 2.37 7.72
CA ALA A 44 11.04 2.62 9.15
C ALA A 44 12.39 2.72 9.87
N ASP A 45 13.34 1.84 9.53
CA ASP A 45 14.70 1.88 10.08
C ASP A 45 15.42 3.19 9.72
N ILE A 46 15.35 3.62 8.46
CA ILE A 46 15.94 4.90 7.98
C ILE A 46 15.35 6.11 8.71
N LEU A 47 14.04 6.08 8.99
CA LEU A 47 13.32 7.16 9.65
C LEU A 47 13.39 7.08 11.18
N GLY A 48 14.03 6.05 11.76
CA GLY A 48 14.08 5.84 13.20
C GLY A 48 12.71 5.56 13.84
N ILE A 49 11.77 5.02 13.07
CA ILE A 49 10.44 4.64 13.57
C ILE A 49 10.59 3.34 14.35
N GLU A 50 10.23 3.35 15.63
CA GLU A 50 10.23 2.12 16.44
C GLU A 50 9.14 1.17 15.95
N HIS A 51 9.50 -0.10 15.71
CA HIS A 51 8.59 -1.09 15.14
C HIS A 51 8.90 -2.52 15.61
N ASP A 52 7.91 -3.40 15.47
CA ASP A 52 8.00 -4.82 15.86
C ASP A 52 7.67 -5.75 14.67
N GLU A 53 7.68 -7.07 14.86
CA GLU A 53 7.45 -8.05 13.80
C GLU A 53 6.05 -7.97 13.15
N LYS A 54 5.12 -7.21 13.73
CA LYS A 54 3.79 -6.96 13.17
C LYS A 54 3.77 -5.73 12.26
N TYR A 55 4.80 -4.90 12.30
CA TYR A 55 4.91 -3.73 11.44
C TYR A 55 5.02 -4.13 9.98
N ARG A 56 4.03 -3.64 9.21
CA ARG A 56 3.93 -3.81 7.76
C ARG A 56 4.25 -5.21 7.26
N ASN A 57 3.94 -6.24 8.04
CA ASN A 57 4.18 -7.63 7.64
C ASN A 57 3.21 -8.08 6.54
N TYR A 58 3.49 -9.23 5.93
CA TYR A 58 2.68 -9.76 4.82
C TYR A 58 1.19 -9.88 5.13
N ASN A 59 0.82 -10.31 6.34
CA ASN A 59 -0.59 -10.44 6.73
C ASN A 59 -1.27 -9.06 6.81
N GLY A 60 -0.56 -8.06 7.33
CA GLY A 60 -0.98 -6.67 7.30
C GLY A 60 -1.15 -6.17 5.86
N MET A 61 -0.17 -6.41 4.99
CA MET A 61 -0.22 -6.00 3.57
C MET A 61 -1.41 -6.61 2.85
N LYS A 62 -1.63 -7.92 3.02
CA LYS A 62 -2.77 -8.63 2.42
C LYS A 62 -4.10 -8.04 2.85
N LYS A 63 -4.26 -7.71 4.14
CA LYS A 63 -5.49 -7.09 4.65
C LYS A 63 -5.73 -5.71 4.02
N MET A 64 -4.67 -4.90 3.91
CA MET A 64 -4.75 -3.59 3.26
C MET A 64 -5.14 -3.71 1.79
N PHE A 65 -4.56 -4.68 1.09
CA PHE A 65 -4.90 -4.96 -0.31
C PHE A 65 -6.38 -5.30 -0.49
N GLU A 66 -6.95 -6.16 0.35
CA GLU A 66 -8.39 -6.47 0.28
C GLU A 66 -9.29 -5.28 0.66
N ASN A 67 -8.83 -4.38 1.52
CA ASN A 67 -9.54 -3.13 1.80
C ASN A 67 -9.52 -2.18 0.60
N ILE A 68 -8.39 -2.09 -0.13
CA ILE A 68 -8.29 -1.31 -1.37
C ILE A 68 -9.22 -1.89 -2.43
N ARG A 69 -9.25 -3.22 -2.57
CA ARG A 69 -10.18 -3.93 -3.45
C ARG A 69 -11.64 -3.59 -3.16
N TYR A 70 -11.99 -3.46 -1.89
CA TYR A 70 -13.33 -3.04 -1.47
C TYR A 70 -13.67 -1.63 -1.92
N ILE A 71 -12.72 -0.70 -1.81
CA ILE A 71 -12.92 0.67 -2.31
C ILE A 71 -13.08 0.67 -3.84
N ASP A 72 -12.14 0.08 -4.57
CA ASP A 72 -12.12 0.12 -6.04
C ASP A 72 -13.30 -0.62 -6.68
N SER A 73 -13.83 -1.63 -6.00
CA SER A 73 -15.04 -2.36 -6.43
C SER A 73 -16.35 -1.73 -5.95
N ASN A 74 -16.33 -0.51 -5.40
CA ASN A 74 -17.50 0.15 -4.82
C ASN A 74 -18.25 -0.72 -3.80
N GLY A 75 -17.50 -1.54 -3.06
CA GLY A 75 -18.01 -2.40 -1.99
C GLY A 75 -18.40 -3.82 -2.40
N GLU A 76 -18.26 -4.21 -3.66
CA GLU A 76 -18.67 -5.54 -4.14
C GLU A 76 -17.69 -6.68 -3.77
N LYS A 77 -16.39 -6.38 -3.66
CA LYS A 77 -15.33 -7.40 -3.47
C LYS A 77 -14.30 -6.95 -2.44
N GLY A 78 -13.77 -7.88 -1.64
CA GLY A 78 -12.72 -7.57 -0.66
C GLY A 78 -13.29 -7.34 0.75
N LEU A 79 -12.59 -6.56 1.58
CA LEU A 79 -12.92 -6.37 3.00
C LEU A 79 -13.36 -4.93 3.30
N SER A 80 -14.46 -4.77 4.04
CA SER A 80 -15.07 -3.46 4.35
C SER A 80 -14.36 -2.64 5.43
N GLY A 81 -13.07 -2.90 5.68
CA GLY A 81 -12.26 -2.26 6.73
C GLY A 81 -11.45 -1.05 6.27
N ALA A 82 -11.88 -0.36 5.21
CA ALA A 82 -11.12 0.69 4.56
C ALA A 82 -11.07 2.01 5.37
N SER A 83 -9.86 2.57 5.56
CA SER A 83 -9.66 3.86 6.22
C SER A 83 -9.94 5.04 5.27
N LEU A 84 -10.06 6.26 5.83
CA LEU A 84 -10.19 7.48 5.02
C LEU A 84 -8.98 7.68 4.10
N LEU A 85 -7.76 7.52 4.64
CA LEU A 85 -6.52 7.63 3.85
C LEU A 85 -6.51 6.67 2.64
N MET A 86 -6.99 5.44 2.80
CA MET A 86 -7.09 4.52 1.66
C MET A 86 -8.03 5.07 0.57
N LYS A 87 -9.19 5.59 0.97
CA LYS A 87 -10.17 6.15 0.03
C LYS A 87 -9.61 7.36 -0.69
N GLU A 88 -8.91 8.24 0.03
CA GLU A 88 -8.27 9.42 -0.52
C GLU A 88 -7.18 9.05 -1.53
N VAL A 89 -6.34 8.06 -1.23
CA VAL A 89 -5.26 7.65 -2.13
C VAL A 89 -5.79 6.88 -3.36
N VAL A 90 -6.82 6.03 -3.20
CA VAL A 90 -7.51 5.43 -4.36
C VAL A 90 -8.19 6.52 -5.20
N GLY A 91 -8.81 7.51 -4.57
CA GLY A 91 -9.35 8.68 -5.24
C GLY A 91 -8.28 9.49 -5.97
N LEU A 92 -7.10 9.68 -5.37
CA LEU A 92 -5.95 10.35 -5.96
C LEU A 92 -5.48 9.64 -7.23
N TYR A 93 -5.38 8.31 -7.20
CA TYR A 93 -5.05 7.51 -8.39
C TYR A 93 -5.99 7.80 -9.56
N HIS A 94 -7.30 7.87 -9.30
CA HIS A 94 -8.32 8.10 -10.34
C HIS A 94 -8.47 9.57 -10.77
N SER A 95 -8.24 10.53 -9.88
CA SER A 95 -8.51 11.95 -10.14
C SER A 95 -7.27 12.77 -10.51
N ASN A 96 -6.09 12.41 -10.01
CA ASN A 96 -4.84 13.10 -10.30
C ASN A 96 -3.67 12.10 -10.29
N ASN A 97 -3.66 11.24 -11.31
CA ASN A 97 -2.65 10.21 -11.46
C ASN A 97 -1.21 10.78 -11.53
N TYR A 98 -1.01 11.99 -12.06
CA TYR A 98 0.33 12.62 -12.08
C TYR A 98 0.92 12.75 -10.67
N VAL A 99 0.17 13.28 -9.71
CA VAL A 99 0.63 13.42 -8.31
C VAL A 99 0.83 12.06 -7.67
N PHE A 100 -0.08 11.11 -7.91
CA PHE A 100 0.06 9.74 -7.44
C PHE A 100 1.37 9.11 -7.91
N GLU A 101 1.67 9.18 -9.20
CA GLU A 101 2.87 8.61 -9.81
C GLU A 101 4.15 9.30 -9.32
N GLN A 102 4.13 10.62 -9.07
CA GLN A 102 5.28 11.30 -8.46
C GLN A 102 5.58 10.73 -7.07
N ILE A 103 4.57 10.58 -6.20
CA ILE A 103 4.77 10.03 -4.85
C ILE A 103 5.25 8.57 -4.93
N ALA A 104 4.67 7.76 -5.83
CA ALA A 104 5.06 6.38 -6.03
C ALA A 104 6.50 6.27 -6.52
N LYS A 105 6.90 7.13 -7.48
CA LYS A 105 8.26 7.20 -8.00
C LYS A 105 9.25 7.60 -6.91
N ASP A 106 8.98 8.67 -6.18
CA ASP A 106 9.85 9.16 -5.10
C ASP A 106 10.06 8.08 -4.03
N PHE A 107 9.00 7.35 -3.67
CA PHE A 107 9.09 6.22 -2.76
C PHE A 107 10.02 5.12 -3.29
N ASN A 108 9.87 4.74 -4.56
CA ASN A 108 10.67 3.67 -5.19
C ASN A 108 12.14 4.07 -5.40
N GLU A 109 12.43 5.35 -5.63
CA GLU A 109 13.81 5.85 -5.76
C GLU A 109 14.52 5.90 -4.41
N LYS A 110 13.77 6.13 -3.33
CA LYS A 110 14.33 6.32 -1.99
C LYS A 110 14.52 5.01 -1.21
N TYR A 111 13.68 4.00 -1.42
CA TYR A 111 13.60 2.81 -0.57
C TYR A 111 13.69 1.50 -1.34
#